data_AF-A0A970QIQ1-F1
#
_entry.id   AF-A0A970QIQ1-F1
#
_cell.length_a   1.000
_cell.length_b   1.000
_cell.length_c   1.000
_cell.angle_alpha   90.00
_cell.angle_beta   90.00
_cell.angle_gamma   90.00
#
_symmetry.space_group_name_H-M   'P 1'
#
loop_
_entity.id
_entity.type
_entity.pdbx_description
1 polymer ?
#
loop_
_entity_poly.entity_id
_entity_poly.type
_entity_poly.pdbx_seq_one_letter_code
_entity_poly.pdbx_strand_id
1 'polypeptide(L)'
;MSFMFTPFPYNDPSAVNRIAVERQLTDQITADTAASAQAVASRVADKLVRQKTCLLGIDGYMSAPLAKLAGAIALACEARGIPVRLATTESLYLNEAVLDEKLKPYLPEDRDLDPVLLFGSLYHEGFDGLLDGGKVTALTEQLRQFSADGTGLILVYGHGTLSDKLRPLFDLNLFVDVTQKRTVLNYRSGVCSNLGRQRFDKISALLRRAYYVDFEVTAELRGRLIRENQLDYYLTGDDAERMQLIALPVLKQLFAVMVTYPLRCRPVYLEGVWGGFYVKHLRNLPEEMKNCAWVFDLIPMEVSIVADTNGRQFEFPFYCFIQ
;
A
#
# COMPACT_ATOMS: atom_id res chain seq x y z
N MET A 1 1.48 -16.36 -1.34
CA MET A 1 2.46 -15.56 -2.09
C MET A 1 3.65 -16.49 -2.33
N SER A 2 4.12 -16.61 -3.55
CA SER A 2 5.29 -17.40 -3.89
C SER A 2 6.56 -16.63 -3.51
N PHE A 3 7.36 -17.24 -2.66
CA PHE A 3 8.20 -16.52 -1.71
C PHE A 3 9.51 -15.89 -2.23
N MET A 4 9.90 -16.09 -3.49
CA MET A 4 11.29 -15.83 -3.91
C MET A 4 11.42 -15.43 -5.37
N PHE A 5 10.62 -14.47 -5.81
CA PHE A 5 10.67 -14.06 -7.21
C PHE A 5 11.47 -12.79 -7.42
N THR A 6 12.21 -12.78 -8.52
CA THR A 6 12.82 -11.58 -9.10
C THR A 6 11.90 -11.19 -10.25
N PRO A 7 10.75 -10.55 -9.96
CA PRO A 7 9.84 -10.16 -11.02
C PRO A 7 10.60 -9.25 -11.99
N PHE A 8 10.45 -9.52 -13.28
CA PHE A 8 10.99 -8.65 -14.30
C PHE A 8 10.19 -7.34 -14.28
N PRO A 9 10.84 -6.15 -14.28
CA PRO A 9 10.19 -4.85 -14.13
C PRO A 9 9.45 -4.42 -15.42
N TYR A 10 8.44 -5.19 -15.82
CA TYR A 10 7.66 -4.97 -17.02
C TYR A 10 6.17 -4.92 -16.72
N ASN A 11 5.49 -3.94 -17.31
CA ASN A 11 4.03 -3.80 -17.30
C ASN A 11 3.51 -4.17 -18.68
N ASP A 12 2.85 -5.32 -18.79
CA ASP A 12 2.27 -5.78 -20.05
C ASP A 12 1.19 -4.79 -20.54
N PRO A 13 1.39 -4.12 -21.70
CA PRO A 13 0.44 -3.14 -22.21
C PRO A 13 -0.84 -3.79 -22.75
N SER A 14 -0.83 -5.11 -23.01
CA SER A 14 -2.01 -5.87 -23.44
C SER A 14 -2.92 -6.28 -22.28
N ALA A 15 -2.43 -6.22 -21.04
CA ALA A 15 -3.18 -6.60 -19.84
C ALA A 15 -3.88 -5.38 -19.23
N VAL A 16 -4.79 -4.81 -20.00
CA VAL A 16 -5.61 -3.65 -19.62
C VAL A 16 -7.08 -3.96 -19.90
N ASN A 17 -7.91 -3.87 -18.87
CA ASN A 17 -9.34 -4.14 -18.96
C ASN A 17 -10.07 -2.83 -19.26
N ARG A 18 -10.68 -2.72 -20.45
CA ARG A 18 -11.46 -1.53 -20.81
C ARG A 18 -12.87 -1.66 -20.26
N ILE A 19 -13.22 -0.80 -19.31
CA ILE A 19 -14.48 -0.87 -18.58
C ILE A 19 -15.30 0.37 -18.91
N ALA A 20 -16.50 0.17 -19.42
CA ALA A 20 -17.41 1.28 -19.70
C ALA A 20 -18.09 1.72 -18.39
N VAL A 21 -17.85 2.97 -18.00
CA VAL A 21 -18.46 3.61 -16.82
C VAL A 21 -18.86 5.04 -17.18
N GLU A 22 -19.83 5.57 -16.43
CA GLU A 22 -20.24 6.96 -16.56
C GLU A 22 -19.05 7.91 -16.34
N ARG A 23 -18.94 8.92 -17.20
CA ARG A 23 -17.81 9.88 -17.15
C ARG A 23 -17.70 10.60 -15.81
N GLN A 24 -18.85 10.88 -15.17
CA GLN A 24 -18.92 11.48 -13.83
C GLN A 24 -18.19 10.65 -12.76
N LEU A 25 -18.12 9.33 -12.93
CA LEU A 25 -17.41 8.45 -12.02
C LEU A 25 -15.89 8.58 -12.21
N THR A 26 -15.43 8.56 -13.46
CA THR A 26 -14.00 8.72 -13.80
C THR A 26 -13.47 10.10 -13.43
N ASP A 27 -14.27 11.16 -13.59
CA ASP A 27 -13.88 12.55 -13.31
C ASP A 27 -13.57 12.80 -11.83
N GLN A 28 -14.01 11.92 -10.93
CA GLN A 28 -13.69 11.97 -9.50
C GLN A 28 -12.32 11.36 -9.15
N ILE A 29 -11.66 10.72 -10.11
CA ILE A 29 -10.31 10.16 -9.95
C ILE A 29 -9.28 11.20 -10.39
N THR A 30 -8.33 11.52 -9.52
CA THR A 30 -7.26 12.47 -9.86
C THR A 30 -6.25 11.88 -10.85
N ALA A 31 -5.49 12.74 -11.52
CA ALA A 31 -4.55 12.32 -12.55
C ALA A 31 -3.22 11.79 -11.99
N ASP A 32 -2.72 12.41 -10.92
CA ASP A 32 -1.37 12.20 -10.39
C ASP A 32 -1.23 12.65 -8.93
N THR A 33 -0.03 12.51 -8.37
CA THR A 33 0.26 12.85 -6.96
C THR A 33 -0.01 14.32 -6.65
N ALA A 34 0.29 15.24 -7.58
CA ALA A 34 0.08 16.66 -7.37
C ALA A 34 -1.42 16.99 -7.32
N ALA A 35 -2.20 16.48 -8.28
CA ALA A 35 -3.66 16.62 -8.30
C ALA A 35 -4.32 15.99 -7.05
N SER A 36 -3.83 14.82 -6.63
CA SER A 36 -4.25 14.16 -5.39
C SER A 36 -4.01 15.03 -4.16
N ALA A 37 -2.81 15.60 -4.02
CA ALA A 37 -2.47 16.48 -2.92
C ALA A 37 -3.36 17.74 -2.89
N GLN A 38 -3.62 18.35 -4.05
CA GLN A 38 -4.51 19.52 -4.17
C GLN A 38 -5.96 19.18 -3.78
N ALA A 39 -6.46 18.01 -4.19
CA ALA A 39 -7.79 17.54 -3.82
C ALA A 39 -7.90 17.33 -2.30
N VAL A 40 -6.92 16.65 -1.69
CA VAL A 40 -6.90 16.43 -0.23
C VAL A 40 -6.78 17.75 0.53
N ALA A 41 -5.90 18.66 0.11
CA ALA A 41 -5.76 19.97 0.76
C ALA A 41 -7.05 20.79 0.70
N SER A 42 -7.82 20.68 -0.39
CA SER A 42 -9.13 21.33 -0.51
C SER A 42 -10.14 20.72 0.48
N ARG A 43 -10.12 19.40 0.66
CA ARG A 43 -10.96 18.72 1.68
C ARG A 43 -10.58 19.08 3.11
N VAL A 44 -9.29 19.24 3.39
CA VAL A 44 -8.82 19.74 4.69
C VAL A 44 -9.33 21.17 4.93
N ALA A 45 -9.22 22.05 3.93
CA ALA A 45 -9.73 23.41 4.03
C ALA A 45 -11.25 23.43 4.32
N ASP A 46 -12.04 22.62 3.61
CA ASP A 46 -13.49 22.50 3.82
C ASP A 46 -13.85 22.09 5.25
N LYS A 47 -13.07 21.17 5.85
CA LYS A 47 -13.22 20.79 7.25
C LYS A 47 -12.86 21.94 8.17
N LEU A 48 -11.75 22.63 7.91
CA LEU A 48 -11.30 23.76 8.73
C LEU A 48 -12.24 24.99 8.71
N VAL A 49 -13.17 25.07 7.75
CA VAL A 49 -14.26 26.06 7.79
C VAL A 49 -15.22 25.79 8.97
N ARG A 50 -15.38 24.52 9.36
CA ARG A 50 -16.36 24.07 10.37
C ARG A 50 -15.74 23.81 11.75
N GLN A 51 -14.43 23.61 11.81
CA GLN A 51 -13.67 23.29 13.02
C GLN A 51 -12.27 23.92 12.96
N LYS A 52 -11.64 24.18 14.10
CA LYS A 52 -10.31 24.83 14.14
C LYS A 52 -9.17 23.93 13.71
N THR A 53 -9.36 22.62 13.82
CA THR A 53 -8.32 21.60 13.63
C THR A 53 -8.78 20.52 12.68
N CYS A 54 -7.83 19.88 12.02
CA CYS A 54 -8.05 18.69 11.20
C CYS A 54 -6.96 17.66 11.51
N LEU A 55 -7.34 16.41 11.68
CA LEU A 55 -6.46 15.26 11.82
C LEU A 55 -6.58 14.41 10.55
N LEU A 56 -5.47 14.22 9.84
CA LEU A 56 -5.40 13.40 8.62
C LEU A 56 -4.50 12.19 8.86
N GLY A 57 -5.02 10.99 8.66
CA GLY A 57 -4.26 9.74 8.75
C GLY A 57 -3.96 9.18 7.35
N ILE A 58 -2.70 8.85 7.08
CA ILE A 58 -2.26 8.18 5.86
C ILE A 58 -1.55 6.87 6.20
N ASP A 59 -2.19 5.75 5.91
CA ASP A 59 -1.58 4.41 5.98
C ASP A 59 -1.35 3.88 4.56
N GLY A 60 -0.75 2.71 4.45
CA GLY A 60 -0.61 2.07 3.16
C GLY A 60 -0.14 0.63 3.24
N TYR A 61 -0.14 0.01 2.09
CA TYR A 61 0.43 -1.30 1.90
C TYR A 61 1.96 -1.25 2.03
N MET A 62 2.58 -2.41 2.14
CA MET A 62 4.04 -2.53 2.18
C MET A 62 4.69 -1.73 1.03
N SER A 63 5.80 -1.05 1.33
CA SER A 63 6.56 -0.21 0.39
C SER A 63 5.83 1.03 -0.19
N ALA A 64 4.62 1.35 0.28
CA ALA A 64 3.91 2.55 -0.17
C ALA A 64 4.74 3.83 0.04
N PRO A 65 4.77 4.77 -0.94
CA PRO A 65 5.55 6.00 -0.87
C PRO A 65 4.86 7.07 0.00
N LEU A 66 4.56 6.73 1.26
CA LEU A 66 3.74 7.55 2.17
C LEU A 66 4.33 8.93 2.43
N ALA A 67 5.65 9.01 2.64
CA ALA A 67 6.34 10.28 2.88
C ALA A 67 6.23 11.25 1.69
N LYS A 68 6.26 10.73 0.45
CA LYS A 68 6.09 11.54 -0.76
C LYS A 68 4.70 12.17 -0.81
N LEU A 69 3.66 11.37 -0.55
CA LEU A 69 2.27 11.85 -0.52
C LEU A 69 2.06 12.87 0.62
N ALA A 70 2.53 12.55 1.82
CA ALA A 70 2.42 13.41 2.98
C ALA A 70 3.09 14.77 2.75
N GLY A 71 4.29 14.78 2.17
CA GLY A 71 4.99 16.02 1.80
C GLY A 71 4.24 16.83 0.74
N ALA A 72 3.69 16.17 -0.28
CA ALA A 72 2.90 16.86 -1.31
C ALA A 72 1.62 17.49 -0.74
N ILE A 73 0.90 16.79 0.14
CA ILE A 73 -0.29 17.30 0.82
C ILE A 73 0.08 18.46 1.75
N ALA A 74 1.17 18.35 2.51
CA ALA A 74 1.64 19.42 3.39
C ALA A 74 1.90 20.70 2.60
N LEU A 75 2.68 20.62 1.51
CA LEU A 75 2.94 21.75 0.63
C LEU A 75 1.66 22.35 0.05
N ALA A 76 0.70 21.52 -0.37
CA ALA A 76 -0.58 21.99 -0.90
C ALA A 76 -1.45 22.69 0.16
N CYS A 77 -1.41 22.24 1.41
CA CYS A 77 -2.09 22.87 2.54
C CYS A 77 -1.41 24.19 2.94
N GLU A 78 -0.08 24.22 3.03
CA GLU A 78 0.69 25.43 3.36
C GLU A 78 0.50 26.53 2.32
N ALA A 79 0.43 26.17 1.04
CA ALA A 79 0.10 27.11 -0.04
C ALA A 79 -1.30 27.75 0.10
N ARG A 80 -2.19 27.15 0.90
CA ARG A 80 -3.51 27.69 1.27
C ARG A 80 -3.50 28.44 2.61
N GLY A 81 -2.34 28.63 3.23
CA GLY A 81 -2.20 29.26 4.54
C GLY A 81 -2.63 28.37 5.72
N ILE A 82 -2.71 27.05 5.52
CA ILE A 82 -3.04 26.10 6.59
C ILE A 82 -1.73 25.68 7.26
N PRO A 83 -1.53 25.93 8.57
CA PRO A 83 -0.39 25.39 9.30
C PRO A 83 -0.44 23.86 9.32
N VAL A 84 0.66 23.20 8.95
CA VAL A 84 0.76 21.74 8.92
C VAL A 84 1.84 21.25 9.88
N ARG A 85 1.49 20.23 10.68
CA ARG A 85 2.46 19.45 11.45
C ARG A 85 2.44 18.00 10.97
N LEU A 86 3.61 17.50 10.57
CA LEU A 86 3.78 16.10 10.21
C LEU A 86 4.14 15.26 11.44
N ALA A 87 3.59 14.05 11.51
CA ALA A 87 3.98 13.02 12.46
C ALA A 87 4.09 11.66 11.74
N THR A 88 4.98 10.79 12.21
CA THR A 88 5.21 9.47 11.62
C THR A 88 4.94 8.36 12.64
N THR A 89 4.46 7.20 12.18
CA THR A 89 4.29 6.00 13.02
C THR A 89 5.57 5.18 13.17
N GLU A 90 6.65 5.50 12.46
CA GLU A 90 7.91 4.74 12.52
C GLU A 90 8.46 4.59 13.94
N SER A 91 8.33 5.62 14.77
CA SER A 91 8.80 5.59 16.16
C SER A 91 7.90 4.79 17.09
N LEU A 92 6.67 4.45 16.68
CA LEU A 92 5.68 3.74 17.48
C LEU A 92 5.94 2.23 17.54
N TYR A 93 6.74 1.67 16.63
CA TYR A 93 7.08 0.26 16.65
C TYR A 93 7.81 -0.14 17.94
N LEU A 94 7.62 -1.40 18.32
CA LEU A 94 8.49 -2.06 19.30
C LEU A 94 9.94 -2.01 18.79
N ASN A 95 10.89 -2.01 19.73
CA ASN A 95 12.31 -2.06 19.37
C ASN A 95 12.60 -3.32 18.53
N GLU A 96 13.51 -3.21 17.56
CA GLU A 96 13.91 -4.31 16.68
C GLU A 96 14.26 -5.61 17.41
N ALA A 97 14.97 -5.56 18.54
CA ALA A 97 15.31 -6.77 19.31
C ALA A 97 14.06 -7.43 19.92
N VAL A 98 13.09 -6.63 20.35
CA VAL A 98 11.81 -7.13 20.87
C VAL A 98 10.97 -7.73 19.75
N LEU A 99 10.94 -7.08 18.57
CA LEU A 99 10.31 -7.62 17.38
C LEU A 99 10.95 -8.95 16.95
N ASP A 100 12.28 -9.06 17.00
CA ASP A 100 12.99 -10.29 16.66
C ASP A 100 12.57 -11.45 17.56
N GLU A 101 12.60 -11.27 18.88
CA GLU A 101 12.15 -12.30 19.82
C GLU A 101 10.67 -12.64 19.63
N LYS A 102 9.82 -11.62 19.42
CA LYS A 102 8.38 -11.81 19.24
C LYS A 102 8.04 -12.58 17.96
N LEU A 103 8.79 -12.36 16.89
CA LEU A 103 8.52 -12.95 15.58
C LEU A 103 9.17 -14.33 15.38
N LYS A 104 10.09 -14.75 16.27
CA LYS A 104 10.71 -16.09 16.21
C LYS A 104 9.73 -17.26 16.06
N PRO A 105 8.59 -17.33 16.79
CA PRO A 105 7.64 -18.43 16.62
C PRO A 105 7.01 -18.50 15.22
N TYR A 106 6.94 -17.37 14.52
CA TYR A 106 6.41 -17.27 13.17
C TYR A 106 7.48 -17.51 12.10
N LEU A 107 8.75 -17.33 12.45
CA LEU A 107 9.90 -17.41 11.55
C LEU A 107 11.00 -18.34 12.12
N PRO A 108 10.71 -19.61 12.41
CA PRO A 108 11.67 -20.53 13.04
C PRO A 108 12.95 -20.69 12.20
N GLU A 109 14.12 -20.72 12.84
CA GLU A 109 15.41 -20.84 12.15
C GLU A 109 16.04 -22.22 12.28
N ASP A 110 15.28 -23.27 11.94
CA ASP A 110 15.76 -24.65 11.95
C ASP A 110 16.42 -25.01 10.61
N ARG A 111 17.76 -24.99 10.56
CA ARG A 111 18.53 -25.28 9.33
C ARG A 111 18.70 -26.77 9.04
N ASP A 112 18.35 -27.64 9.96
CA ASP A 112 18.40 -29.09 9.73
C ASP A 112 17.14 -29.53 8.97
N LEU A 113 15.98 -29.01 9.36
CA LEU A 113 14.70 -29.26 8.68
C LEU A 113 14.46 -28.31 7.49
N ASP A 114 14.94 -27.08 7.57
CA ASP A 114 14.75 -26.05 6.55
C ASP A 114 16.08 -25.30 6.26
N PRO A 115 17.01 -25.93 5.51
CA PRO A 115 18.35 -25.37 5.29
C PRO A 115 18.38 -23.96 4.68
N VAL A 116 17.35 -23.62 3.89
CA VAL A 116 17.22 -22.34 3.19
C VAL A 116 16.37 -21.32 3.97
N LEU A 117 15.79 -21.70 5.10
CA LEU A 117 14.85 -20.90 5.90
C LEU A 117 13.70 -20.37 5.03
N LEU A 118 12.92 -21.28 4.46
CA LEU A 118 11.76 -21.00 3.63
C LEU A 118 10.46 -20.90 4.43
N PHE A 119 10.23 -21.83 5.36
CA PHE A 119 8.93 -22.03 6.00
C PHE A 119 8.70 -21.07 7.16
N GLY A 120 7.45 -20.91 7.56
CA GLY A 120 7.02 -20.03 8.64
C GLY A 120 5.52 -20.19 8.90
N SER A 121 5.01 -19.41 9.84
CA SER A 121 3.60 -19.42 10.25
C SER A 121 2.99 -18.03 10.10
N LEU A 122 1.71 -17.96 9.75
CA LEU A 122 1.01 -16.69 9.54
C LEU A 122 0.86 -15.93 10.86
N TYR A 123 1.26 -14.66 10.83
CA TYR A 123 1.09 -13.72 11.92
C TYR A 123 -0.35 -13.23 12.02
N HIS A 124 -0.89 -13.17 13.23
CA HIS A 124 -2.31 -12.89 13.47
C HIS A 124 -2.56 -11.81 14.54
N GLU A 125 -1.51 -11.20 15.09
CA GLU A 125 -1.65 -10.17 16.13
C GLU A 125 -1.82 -8.74 15.55
N GLY A 126 -1.81 -8.60 14.23
CA GLY A 126 -2.01 -7.31 13.54
C GLY A 126 -1.00 -6.23 13.94
N PHE A 127 -1.36 -4.96 13.72
CA PHE A 127 -0.51 -3.84 14.15
C PHE A 127 -0.37 -3.74 15.67
N ASP A 128 -1.35 -4.23 16.44
CA ASP A 128 -1.31 -4.22 17.90
C ASP A 128 -0.14 -5.04 18.47
N GLY A 129 0.27 -6.11 17.79
CA GLY A 129 1.44 -6.89 18.18
C GLY A 129 2.77 -6.30 17.70
N LEU A 130 2.79 -5.32 16.78
CA LEU A 130 4.02 -4.70 16.28
C LEU A 130 4.31 -3.33 16.90
N LEU A 131 3.26 -2.64 17.37
CA LEU A 131 3.34 -1.31 17.95
C LEU A 131 3.50 -1.34 19.47
N ASP A 132 4.26 -0.39 20.00
CA ASP A 132 4.38 -0.15 21.43
C ASP A 132 3.15 0.59 21.95
N GLY A 133 2.35 -0.09 22.79
CA GLY A 133 1.10 0.47 23.32
C GLY A 133 1.29 1.76 24.13
N GLY A 134 2.43 1.94 24.81
CA GLY A 134 2.74 3.16 25.55
C GLY A 134 2.96 4.34 24.60
N LYS A 135 3.71 4.12 23.52
CA LYS A 135 3.94 5.15 22.49
C LYS A 135 2.67 5.50 21.72
N VAL A 136 1.84 4.50 21.40
CA VAL A 136 0.52 4.71 20.77
C VAL A 136 -0.39 5.54 21.68
N THR A 137 -0.39 5.28 22.99
CA THR A 137 -1.15 6.06 23.97
C THR A 137 -0.65 7.51 24.02
N ALA A 138 0.67 7.72 24.07
CA ALA A 138 1.25 9.07 24.05
C ALA A 138 0.88 9.86 22.78
N LEU A 139 0.92 9.22 21.59
CA LEU A 139 0.48 9.87 20.36
C LEU A 139 -1.03 10.18 20.40
N THR A 140 -1.84 9.25 20.92
CA THR A 140 -3.28 9.45 21.06
C THR A 140 -3.60 10.68 21.93
N GLU A 141 -2.89 10.86 23.04
CA GLU A 141 -3.04 12.03 23.91
C GLU A 141 -2.62 13.32 23.20
N GLN A 142 -1.52 13.31 22.45
CA GLN A 142 -1.08 14.45 21.64
C GLN A 142 -2.12 14.85 20.58
N LEU A 143 -2.71 13.88 19.88
CA LEU A 143 -3.74 14.14 18.87
C LEU A 143 -5.01 14.71 19.51
N ARG A 144 -5.44 14.16 20.65
CA ARG A 144 -6.61 14.68 21.39
C ARG A 144 -6.39 16.10 21.91
N GLN A 145 -5.20 16.37 22.44
CA GLN A 145 -4.84 17.72 22.89
C GLN A 145 -4.84 18.71 21.72
N PHE A 146 -4.30 18.32 20.56
CA PHE A 146 -4.38 19.15 19.37
C PHE A 146 -5.84 19.39 18.96
N SER A 147 -6.69 18.37 18.94
CA SER A 147 -8.11 18.55 18.59
C SER A 147 -8.83 19.54 19.53
N ALA A 148 -8.44 19.60 20.80
CA ALA A 148 -9.04 20.51 21.78
C ALA A 148 -8.58 21.97 21.61
N ASP A 149 -7.26 22.20 21.53
CA ASP A 149 -6.68 23.54 21.70
C ASP A 149 -5.88 24.04 20.48
N GLY A 150 -5.68 23.18 19.48
CA GLY A 150 -4.85 23.46 18.31
C GLY A 150 -5.51 24.33 17.26
N THR A 151 -4.79 24.57 16.16
CA THR A 151 -5.32 25.14 14.92
C THR A 151 -4.52 24.60 13.74
N GLY A 152 -5.20 24.35 12.62
CA GLY A 152 -4.59 23.83 11.40
C GLY A 152 -4.65 22.30 11.29
N LEU A 153 -3.64 21.71 10.65
CA LEU A 153 -3.60 20.28 10.30
C LEU A 153 -2.49 19.55 11.07
N ILE A 154 -2.81 18.41 11.69
CA ILE A 154 -1.82 17.35 11.92
C ILE A 154 -2.05 16.25 10.88
N LEU A 155 -1.00 15.93 10.13
CA LEU A 155 -0.97 14.80 9.21
C LEU A 155 -0.06 13.72 9.80
N VAL A 156 -0.67 12.60 10.17
CA VAL A 156 0.05 11.40 10.62
C VAL A 156 0.17 10.45 9.44
N TYR A 157 1.37 9.97 9.16
CA TYR A 157 1.59 9.00 8.10
C TYR A 157 2.51 7.86 8.53
N GLY A 158 2.38 6.72 7.86
CA GLY A 158 3.18 5.54 8.11
C GLY A 158 2.31 4.31 8.34
N HIS A 159 2.92 3.14 8.25
CA HIS A 159 2.24 1.87 8.45
C HIS A 159 1.71 1.76 9.89
N GLY A 160 0.44 1.44 10.04
CA GLY A 160 -0.24 1.33 11.35
C GLY A 160 -0.91 2.63 11.80
N THR A 161 -0.86 3.69 11.00
CA THR A 161 -1.60 4.95 11.24
C THR A 161 -3.09 4.69 11.38
N LEU A 162 -3.65 3.83 10.51
CA LEU A 162 -5.07 3.49 10.52
C LEU A 162 -5.37 2.23 11.32
N SER A 163 -4.51 1.86 12.27
CA SER A 163 -4.81 0.83 13.28
C SER A 163 -6.04 1.20 14.12
N ASP A 164 -6.72 0.21 14.69
CA ASP A 164 -8.03 0.39 15.34
C ASP A 164 -8.00 1.40 16.50
N LYS A 165 -6.84 1.60 17.15
CA LYS A 165 -6.67 2.59 18.24
C LYS A 165 -6.52 4.03 17.75
N LEU A 166 -5.84 4.23 16.62
CA LEU A 166 -5.53 5.56 16.09
C LEU A 166 -6.57 6.04 15.08
N ARG A 167 -7.05 5.13 14.22
CA ARG A 167 -7.99 5.41 13.13
C ARG A 167 -9.20 6.26 13.55
N PRO A 168 -9.90 6.01 14.68
CA PRO A 168 -11.08 6.78 15.06
C PRO A 168 -10.77 8.25 15.43
N LEU A 169 -9.50 8.62 15.57
CA LEU A 169 -9.09 9.99 15.90
C LEU A 169 -9.02 10.89 14.67
N PHE A 170 -8.89 10.34 13.47
CA PHE A 170 -8.71 11.13 12.25
C PHE A 170 -10.04 11.59 11.66
N ASP A 171 -10.02 12.81 11.15
CA ASP A 171 -11.11 13.40 10.36
C ASP A 171 -11.12 12.91 8.91
N LEU A 172 -9.96 12.49 8.39
CA LEU A 172 -9.76 11.95 7.05
C LEU A 172 -8.82 10.73 7.10
N ASN A 173 -9.25 9.65 6.48
CA ASN A 173 -8.52 8.38 6.42
C ASN A 173 -8.15 8.04 4.96
N LEU A 174 -6.85 8.01 4.67
CA LEU A 174 -6.28 7.70 3.35
C LEU A 174 -5.48 6.41 3.41
N PHE A 175 -5.62 5.57 2.39
CA PHE A 175 -4.82 4.35 2.24
C PHE A 175 -4.11 4.32 0.89
N VAL A 176 -2.79 4.18 0.88
CA VAL A 176 -1.97 4.06 -0.34
C VAL A 176 -1.66 2.58 -0.59
N ASP A 177 -2.21 2.01 -1.66
CA ASP A 177 -2.05 0.59 -1.98
C ASP A 177 -1.02 0.38 -3.08
N VAL A 178 -0.29 -0.73 -3.01
CA VAL A 178 0.81 -1.04 -3.94
C VAL A 178 0.67 -2.49 -4.39
N THR A 179 0.94 -2.74 -5.67
CA THR A 179 0.95 -4.10 -6.21
C THR A 179 2.09 -4.92 -5.60
N GLN A 180 1.88 -6.23 -5.49
CA GLN A 180 2.88 -7.14 -4.94
C GLN A 180 4.15 -7.15 -5.78
N LYS A 181 4.00 -7.09 -7.12
CA LYS A 181 5.14 -6.93 -8.04
C LYS A 181 5.97 -5.70 -7.68
N ARG A 182 5.34 -4.53 -7.54
CA ARG A 182 6.05 -3.29 -7.18
C ARG A 182 6.70 -3.39 -5.80
N THR A 183 6.00 -3.99 -4.83
CA THR A 183 6.51 -4.21 -3.47
C THR A 183 7.81 -5.02 -3.48
N VAL A 184 7.84 -6.14 -4.23
CA VAL A 184 9.04 -6.98 -4.34
C VAL A 184 10.16 -6.25 -5.07
N LEU A 185 9.86 -5.48 -6.11
CA LEU A 185 10.86 -4.64 -6.80
C LEU A 185 11.49 -3.61 -5.86
N ASN A 186 10.67 -2.94 -5.03
CA ASN A 186 11.12 -1.95 -4.06
C ASN A 186 12.01 -2.58 -2.97
N TYR A 187 11.64 -3.76 -2.46
CA TYR A 187 12.51 -4.50 -1.55
C TYR A 187 13.83 -4.88 -2.22
N ARG A 188 13.82 -5.36 -3.47
CA ARG A 188 15.05 -5.74 -4.17
C ARG A 188 15.96 -4.56 -4.50
N SER A 189 15.40 -3.38 -4.76
CA SER A 189 16.19 -2.16 -4.99
C SER A 189 16.71 -1.53 -3.69
N GLY A 190 16.32 -2.06 -2.52
CA GLY A 190 16.80 -1.57 -1.22
C GLY A 190 16.17 -0.25 -0.75
N VAL A 191 15.05 0.17 -1.34
CA VAL A 191 14.42 1.47 -1.00
C VAL A 191 13.49 1.40 0.22
N CYS A 192 13.15 0.20 0.68
CA CYS A 192 12.33 -0.04 1.87
C CYS A 192 12.71 -1.35 2.57
N SER A 193 12.29 -1.50 3.84
CA SER A 193 12.48 -2.70 4.66
C SER A 193 11.14 -3.15 5.28
N ASN A 194 11.17 -4.23 6.07
CA ASN A 194 10.00 -4.75 6.77
C ASN A 194 9.45 -3.74 7.80
N LEU A 195 8.19 -3.93 8.22
CA LEU A 195 7.53 -3.05 9.19
C LEU A 195 8.32 -2.94 10.51
N GLY A 196 8.59 -1.73 10.99
CA GLY A 196 9.35 -1.51 12.23
C GLY A 196 10.84 -1.89 12.14
N ARG A 197 11.40 -2.07 10.93
CA ARG A 197 12.83 -2.24 10.70
C ARG A 197 13.48 -0.99 10.13
N GLN A 198 14.63 -0.63 10.69
CA GLN A 198 15.52 0.39 10.14
C GLN A 198 16.64 -0.23 9.30
N ARG A 199 17.08 -1.45 9.63
CA ARG A 199 18.10 -2.16 8.85
C ARG A 199 17.51 -2.88 7.64
N PHE A 200 18.32 -2.98 6.59
CA PHE A 200 18.01 -3.80 5.41
C PHE A 200 18.65 -5.19 5.58
N ASP A 201 17.81 -6.20 5.82
CA ASP A 201 18.24 -7.59 5.97
C ASP A 201 18.51 -8.25 4.59
N LYS A 202 19.04 -9.47 4.59
CA LYS A 202 19.18 -10.25 3.35
C LYS A 202 17.81 -10.39 2.67
N ILE A 203 17.76 -10.21 1.35
CA ILE A 203 16.50 -10.21 0.59
C ILE A 203 15.62 -11.44 0.85
N SER A 204 16.21 -12.62 1.03
CA SER A 204 15.46 -13.84 1.35
C SER A 204 14.77 -13.78 2.71
N ALA A 205 15.46 -13.28 3.75
CA ALA A 205 14.89 -13.10 5.08
C ALA A 205 13.80 -12.01 5.07
N LEU A 206 14.05 -10.92 4.34
CA LEU A 206 13.12 -9.83 4.17
C LEU A 206 11.81 -10.31 3.52
N LEU A 207 11.90 -11.01 2.37
CA LEU A 207 10.73 -11.52 1.65
C LEU A 207 9.99 -12.60 2.46
N ARG A 208 10.70 -13.48 3.17
CA ARG A 208 10.10 -14.46 4.06
C ARG A 208 9.28 -13.78 5.17
N ARG A 209 9.86 -12.80 5.85
CA ARG A 209 9.14 -12.02 6.88
C ARG A 209 7.98 -11.24 6.28
N ALA A 210 8.19 -10.60 5.14
CA ALA A 210 7.14 -9.85 4.46
C ALA A 210 5.94 -10.74 4.15
N TYR A 211 6.18 -12.00 3.79
CA TYR A 211 5.10 -12.95 3.55
C TYR A 211 4.34 -13.34 4.82
N TYR A 212 5.05 -13.86 5.83
CA TYR A 212 4.40 -14.45 7.00
C TYR A 212 3.88 -13.41 7.98
N VAL A 213 4.37 -12.17 7.92
CA VAL A 213 4.10 -11.11 8.90
C VAL A 213 3.52 -9.87 8.22
N ASP A 214 4.34 -9.10 7.50
CA ASP A 214 3.98 -7.76 7.07
C ASP A 214 2.78 -7.74 6.10
N PHE A 215 2.70 -8.76 5.24
CA PHE A 215 1.59 -8.96 4.33
C PHE A 215 0.30 -9.21 5.08
N GLU A 216 0.29 -10.15 6.02
CA GLU A 216 -0.90 -10.49 6.80
C GLU A 216 -1.42 -9.25 7.52
N VAL A 217 -0.52 -8.48 8.15
CA VAL A 217 -0.87 -7.24 8.87
C VAL A 217 -1.47 -6.18 7.94
N THR A 218 -0.83 -5.89 6.81
CA THR A 218 -1.25 -4.80 5.91
C THR A 218 -2.46 -5.18 5.06
N ALA A 219 -2.55 -6.44 4.61
CA ALA A 219 -3.67 -6.92 3.79
C ALA A 219 -4.95 -7.08 4.61
N GLU A 220 -4.84 -7.56 5.85
CA GLU A 220 -5.98 -7.63 6.76
C GLU A 220 -6.52 -6.23 7.07
N LEU A 221 -5.63 -5.29 7.43
CA LEU A 221 -6.01 -3.90 7.68
C LEU A 221 -6.72 -3.29 6.47
N ARG A 222 -6.09 -3.31 5.29
CA ARG A 222 -6.70 -2.78 4.05
C ARG A 222 -8.10 -3.34 3.82
N GLY A 223 -8.24 -4.66 3.98
CA GLY A 223 -9.50 -5.35 3.77
C GLY A 223 -10.61 -4.90 4.69
N ARG A 224 -10.31 -4.80 5.98
CA ARG A 224 -11.23 -4.30 7.00
C ARG A 224 -11.65 -2.87 6.70
N LEU A 225 -10.68 -1.99 6.40
CA LEU A 225 -10.91 -0.59 6.09
C LEU A 225 -11.86 -0.40 4.89
N ILE A 226 -11.70 -1.20 3.83
CA ILE A 226 -12.56 -1.16 2.65
C ILE A 226 -13.96 -1.72 2.97
N ARG A 227 -14.07 -2.94 3.53
CA ARG A 227 -15.36 -3.58 3.82
C ARG A 227 -16.23 -2.74 4.75
N GLU A 228 -15.63 -2.20 5.80
CA GLU A 228 -16.34 -1.48 6.86
C GLU A 228 -16.53 0.02 6.57
N ASN A 229 -16.17 0.49 5.37
CA ASN A 229 -16.28 1.90 4.97
C ASN A 229 -15.50 2.87 5.89
N GLN A 230 -14.28 2.50 6.28
CA GLN A 230 -13.45 3.29 7.19
C GLN A 230 -12.38 4.13 6.47
N LEU A 231 -12.46 4.25 5.14
CA LEU A 231 -11.62 5.14 4.33
C LEU A 231 -12.46 6.24 3.70
N ASP A 232 -11.91 7.44 3.65
CA ASP A 232 -12.38 8.49 2.77
C ASP A 232 -11.85 8.27 1.35
N TYR A 233 -10.55 7.93 1.25
CA TYR A 233 -9.88 7.76 -0.04
C TYR A 233 -8.90 6.59 -0.08
N TYR A 234 -8.87 5.97 -1.24
CA TYR A 234 -7.87 5.01 -1.67
C TYR A 234 -6.94 5.69 -2.68
N LEU A 235 -5.64 5.36 -2.63
CA LEU A 235 -4.66 5.82 -3.60
C LEU A 235 -3.90 4.66 -4.23
N THR A 236 -3.68 4.75 -5.53
CA THR A 236 -2.66 3.93 -6.21
C THR A 236 -1.28 4.39 -5.78
N GLY A 237 -0.36 3.46 -5.50
CA GLY A 237 0.98 3.75 -4.96
C GLY A 237 2.14 3.16 -5.76
N ASP A 238 1.87 2.57 -6.93
CA ASP A 238 2.89 1.89 -7.74
C ASP A 238 3.93 2.84 -8.36
N ASP A 239 3.55 4.11 -8.51
CA ASP A 239 4.39 5.20 -9.00
C ASP A 239 4.17 6.42 -8.09
N ALA A 240 5.25 6.85 -7.43
CA ALA A 240 5.22 7.92 -6.45
C ALA A 240 4.87 9.31 -7.04
N GLU A 241 5.02 9.50 -8.35
CA GLU A 241 4.62 10.74 -9.02
C GLU A 241 3.20 10.66 -9.59
N ARG A 242 2.63 9.46 -9.71
CA ARG A 242 1.31 9.22 -10.34
C ARG A 242 0.30 8.57 -9.39
N MET A 243 0.32 8.93 -8.11
CA MET A 243 -0.66 8.43 -7.15
C MET A 243 -2.04 9.05 -7.42
N GLN A 244 -3.02 8.23 -7.75
CA GLN A 244 -4.38 8.67 -8.09
C GLN A 244 -5.30 8.49 -6.88
N LEU A 245 -5.95 9.56 -6.46
CA LEU A 245 -6.92 9.61 -5.37
C LEU A 245 -8.29 9.17 -5.88
N ILE A 246 -8.88 8.19 -5.20
CA ILE A 246 -10.20 7.62 -5.50
C ILE A 246 -11.02 7.61 -4.21
N ALA A 247 -12.17 8.27 -4.18
CA ALA A 247 -13.07 8.19 -3.03
C ALA A 247 -13.57 6.75 -2.85
N LEU A 248 -13.67 6.25 -1.62
CA LEU A 248 -14.06 4.84 -1.39
C LEU A 248 -15.40 4.44 -2.07
N PRO A 249 -16.46 5.27 -2.05
CA PRO A 249 -17.70 4.95 -2.78
C PRO A 249 -17.48 4.81 -4.29
N VAL A 250 -16.62 5.65 -4.88
CA VAL A 250 -16.26 5.60 -6.30
C VAL A 250 -15.51 4.31 -6.61
N LEU A 251 -14.55 3.92 -5.76
CA LEU A 251 -13.83 2.64 -5.89
C LEU A 251 -14.79 1.44 -5.88
N LYS A 252 -15.71 1.41 -4.91
CA LYS A 252 -16.71 0.32 -4.80
C LYS A 252 -17.66 0.28 -5.99
N GLN A 253 -18.12 1.43 -6.48
CA GLN A 253 -18.96 1.50 -7.66
C GLN A 253 -18.22 1.03 -8.91
N LEU A 254 -16.95 1.41 -9.08
CA LEU A 254 -16.09 0.89 -10.15
C LEU A 254 -15.99 -0.63 -10.06
N PHE A 255 -15.71 -1.17 -8.88
CA PHE A 255 -15.59 -2.61 -8.69
C PHE A 255 -16.90 -3.36 -8.98
N ALA A 256 -18.04 -2.81 -8.56
CA ALA A 256 -19.35 -3.36 -8.86
C ALA A 256 -19.65 -3.43 -10.36
N VAL A 257 -19.15 -2.48 -11.15
CA VAL A 257 -19.23 -2.57 -12.61
C VAL A 257 -18.25 -3.62 -13.12
N MET A 258 -17.00 -3.59 -12.67
CA MET A 258 -15.93 -4.47 -13.15
C MET A 258 -16.21 -5.96 -12.97
N VAL A 259 -16.90 -6.37 -11.90
CA VAL A 259 -17.28 -7.79 -11.69
C VAL A 259 -18.23 -8.32 -12.75
N THR A 260 -18.87 -7.44 -13.55
CA THR A 260 -19.75 -7.84 -14.67
C THR A 260 -18.99 -8.09 -15.98
N TYR A 261 -17.67 -7.88 -16.00
CA TYR A 261 -16.81 -8.04 -17.18
C TYR A 261 -15.92 -9.29 -17.05
N PRO A 262 -15.49 -9.89 -18.18
CA PRO A 262 -14.35 -10.77 -18.16
C PRO A 262 -13.09 -9.94 -17.85
N LEU A 263 -12.42 -10.26 -16.74
CA LEU A 263 -11.22 -9.56 -16.30
C LEU A 263 -9.97 -10.40 -16.52
N ARG A 264 -8.92 -9.76 -17.04
CA ARG A 264 -7.56 -10.29 -17.13
C ARG A 264 -6.68 -9.59 -16.10
N CYS A 265 -5.94 -10.35 -15.30
CA CYS A 265 -4.94 -9.78 -14.41
C CYS A 265 -3.69 -9.35 -15.20
N ARG A 266 -2.95 -8.38 -14.68
CA ARG A 266 -1.64 -8.03 -15.21
C ARG A 266 -0.64 -9.12 -14.81
N PRO A 267 -0.02 -9.81 -15.79
CA PRO A 267 0.89 -10.89 -15.49
C PRO A 267 2.17 -10.40 -14.82
N VAL A 268 2.72 -11.27 -13.96
CA VAL A 268 4.09 -11.13 -13.45
C VAL A 268 4.99 -12.10 -14.21
N TYR A 269 6.06 -11.57 -14.81
CA TYR A 269 7.03 -12.33 -15.59
C TYR A 269 8.31 -12.56 -14.81
N LEU A 270 8.92 -13.74 -14.98
CA LEU A 270 10.12 -14.11 -14.25
C LEU A 270 11.13 -14.77 -15.18
N GLU A 271 12.37 -14.33 -15.02
CA GLU A 271 13.54 -15.01 -15.56
C GLU A 271 13.87 -16.25 -14.70
N GLY A 272 14.54 -17.25 -15.28
CA GLY A 272 14.95 -18.42 -14.52
C GLY A 272 15.70 -19.45 -15.34
N VAL A 273 16.37 -20.39 -14.67
CA VAL A 273 17.20 -21.42 -15.32
C VAL A 273 16.39 -22.37 -16.22
N TRP A 274 15.10 -22.54 -15.93
CA TRP A 274 14.16 -23.34 -16.73
C TRP A 274 13.42 -22.51 -17.80
N GLY A 275 13.83 -21.26 -18.02
CA GLY A 275 13.18 -20.36 -18.95
C GLY A 275 13.65 -20.50 -20.39
N GLY A 276 12.71 -20.30 -21.31
CA GLY A 276 12.95 -20.35 -22.74
C GLY A 276 12.58 -19.04 -23.44
N PHE A 277 12.71 -19.06 -24.78
CA PHE A 277 12.43 -17.90 -25.62
C PHE A 277 11.03 -17.94 -26.26
N TYR A 278 10.34 -19.09 -26.24
CA TYR A 278 9.02 -19.24 -26.87
C TYR A 278 8.00 -18.23 -26.30
N VAL A 279 7.80 -18.19 -24.98
CA VAL A 279 6.86 -17.25 -24.34
C VAL A 279 7.35 -15.81 -24.49
N LYS A 280 8.66 -15.58 -24.41
CA LYS A 280 9.28 -14.26 -24.62
C LYS A 280 8.87 -13.70 -25.99
N HIS A 281 9.03 -14.48 -27.06
CA HIS A 281 8.63 -14.07 -28.41
C HIS A 281 7.11 -14.02 -28.58
N LEU A 282 6.38 -15.05 -28.12
CA LEU A 282 4.92 -15.14 -28.26
C LEU A 282 4.20 -13.93 -27.66
N ARG A 283 4.69 -13.41 -26.53
CA ARG A 283 4.09 -12.25 -25.84
C ARG A 283 4.82 -10.93 -26.11
N ASN A 284 5.78 -10.92 -27.04
CA ASN A 284 6.61 -9.75 -27.34
C ASN A 284 7.21 -9.11 -26.06
N LEU A 285 7.75 -9.96 -25.18
CA LEU A 285 8.40 -9.49 -23.95
C LEU A 285 9.70 -8.75 -24.28
N PRO A 286 10.16 -7.84 -23.41
CA PRO A 286 11.30 -6.97 -23.71
C PRO A 286 12.57 -7.74 -24.07
N GLU A 287 13.36 -7.20 -25.00
CA GLU A 287 14.58 -7.85 -25.50
C GLU A 287 15.61 -8.08 -24.40
N GLU A 288 15.69 -7.16 -23.45
CA GLU A 288 16.57 -7.21 -22.28
C GLU A 288 16.21 -8.33 -21.29
N MET A 289 14.98 -8.86 -21.32
CA MET A 289 14.59 -10.00 -20.50
C MET A 289 15.30 -11.25 -21.01
N LYS A 290 16.21 -11.84 -20.23
CA LYS A 290 17.07 -12.95 -20.66
C LYS A 290 16.27 -14.12 -21.23
N ASN A 291 15.27 -14.58 -20.48
CA ASN A 291 14.33 -15.63 -20.86
C ASN A 291 13.06 -15.49 -20.03
N CYS A 292 12.01 -16.23 -20.36
CA CYS A 292 10.82 -16.31 -19.53
C CYS A 292 10.65 -17.74 -19.02
N ALA A 293 10.81 -17.92 -17.70
CA ALA A 293 10.64 -19.20 -17.00
C ALA A 293 9.24 -19.36 -16.45
N TRP A 294 8.69 -18.29 -15.88
CA TRP A 294 7.37 -18.30 -15.27
C TRP A 294 6.58 -17.08 -15.67
N VAL A 295 5.27 -17.29 -15.81
CA VAL A 295 4.26 -16.25 -15.98
C VAL A 295 3.16 -16.52 -14.96
N PHE A 296 2.87 -15.55 -14.11
CA PHE A 296 1.69 -15.61 -13.25
C PHE A 296 0.61 -14.75 -13.86
N ASP A 297 -0.24 -15.38 -14.68
CA ASP A 297 -1.45 -14.74 -15.19
C ASP A 297 -2.58 -14.72 -14.14
N LEU A 298 -2.60 -15.66 -13.19
CA LEU A 298 -3.58 -15.69 -12.10
C LEU A 298 -3.02 -16.40 -10.86
N ILE A 299 -2.30 -15.64 -10.04
CA ILE A 299 -2.08 -15.98 -8.63
C ILE A 299 -2.64 -14.79 -7.85
N PRO A 300 -3.86 -14.88 -7.27
CA PRO A 300 -4.57 -13.74 -6.67
C PRO A 300 -3.75 -12.86 -5.72
N MET A 301 -2.79 -13.47 -5.04
CA MET A 301 -1.92 -12.83 -4.06
C MET A 301 -0.71 -12.11 -4.66
N GLU A 302 -0.48 -12.22 -5.97
CA GLU A 302 0.71 -11.71 -6.68
C GLU A 302 0.39 -10.73 -7.80
N VAL A 303 -0.82 -10.87 -8.35
CA VAL A 303 -1.22 -10.16 -9.56
C VAL A 303 -2.10 -8.96 -9.23
N SER A 304 -2.13 -8.02 -10.15
CA SER A 304 -2.96 -6.82 -10.11
C SER A 304 -3.98 -6.84 -11.24
N ILE A 305 -4.97 -5.95 -11.15
CA ILE A 305 -5.89 -5.64 -12.24
C ILE A 305 -5.63 -4.20 -12.64
N VAL A 306 -5.62 -3.97 -13.96
CA VAL A 306 -5.60 -2.62 -14.51
C VAL A 306 -6.91 -2.38 -15.24
N ALA A 307 -7.59 -1.32 -14.83
CA ALA A 307 -8.80 -0.83 -15.48
C ALA A 307 -8.46 0.42 -16.27
N ASP A 308 -8.97 0.49 -17.51
CA ASP A 308 -9.03 1.72 -18.30
C ASP A 308 -10.50 2.14 -18.38
N THR A 309 -10.78 3.31 -17.80
CA THR A 309 -12.11 3.93 -17.87
C THR A 309 -11.96 5.30 -18.49
N ASN A 310 -12.62 5.52 -19.64
CA ASN A 310 -12.58 6.80 -20.35
C ASN A 310 -11.15 7.34 -20.60
N GLY A 311 -10.17 6.47 -20.86
CA GLY A 311 -8.77 6.84 -21.10
C GLY A 311 -7.93 7.06 -19.84
N ARG A 312 -8.51 6.85 -18.64
CA ARG A 312 -7.82 6.89 -17.36
C ARG A 312 -7.56 5.46 -16.88
N GLN A 313 -6.27 5.13 -16.80
CA GLN A 313 -5.82 3.85 -16.25
C GLN A 313 -5.55 3.98 -14.76
N PHE A 314 -5.94 2.95 -14.01
CA PHE A 314 -5.56 2.78 -12.61
C PHE A 314 -5.36 1.28 -12.33
N GLU A 315 -4.41 0.98 -11.45
CA GLU A 315 -3.98 -0.37 -11.13
C GLU A 315 -4.12 -0.63 -9.63
N PHE A 316 -4.64 -1.80 -9.29
CA PHE A 316 -4.85 -2.22 -7.91
C PHE A 316 -4.55 -3.72 -7.75
N PRO A 317 -4.12 -4.18 -6.57
CA PRO A 317 -3.92 -5.60 -6.31
C PRO A 317 -5.22 -6.39 -6.53
N PHE A 318 -5.13 -7.59 -7.13
CA PHE A 318 -6.30 -8.45 -7.32
C PHE A 318 -6.97 -8.77 -5.97
N TYR A 319 -6.16 -9.01 -4.93
CA TYR A 319 -6.67 -9.23 -3.58
C TYR A 319 -7.38 -8.01 -2.96
N CYS A 320 -7.27 -6.80 -3.53
CA CYS A 320 -8.08 -5.63 -3.13
C CYS A 320 -9.50 -5.71 -3.76
N PHE A 321 -9.59 -6.25 -4.97
CA PHE A 321 -10.81 -6.31 -5.77
C PHE A 321 -11.87 -7.28 -5.23
N ILE A 322 -11.43 -8.37 -4.61
CA ILE A 322 -12.30 -9.46 -4.14
C ILE A 322 -12.68 -9.36 -2.65
N GLN A 323 -12.51 -8.18 -2.05
CA GLN A 323 -12.63 -7.95 -0.59
C GLN A 323 -14.03 -7.61 -0.12
#